data_AF-A0A0S3UEZ6-F1
#
_entry.id   AF-A0A0S3UEZ6-F1
#
_cell.length_a   1.000
_cell.length_b   1.000
_cell.length_c   1.000
_cell.angle_alpha   90.00
_cell.angle_beta   90.00
_cell.angle_gamma   90.00
#
_symmetry.space_group_name_H-M   'P 1'
#
loop_
_entity.id
_entity.type
_entity.pdbx_description
1 polymer ?
#
loop_
_entity_poly.entity_id
_entity_poly.type
_entity_poly.pdbx_seq_one_letter_code
_entity_poly.pdbx_strand_id
1 'polypeptide(L)'
;MLFSGPSQKGRGAILFQGTGMPATTEIREIQPTLTFKGAKPVPINAALIPYGKNSGILVLTDMVGMMRHANAENEVTLQLDGKEVFRASMTGFMKARSAMLKCMKAE
;
A
#
# COMPACT_ATOMS: atom_id res chain seq x y z
N MET A 1 2.38 5.23 -8.47
CA MET A 1 1.73 5.11 -7.15
C MET A 1 1.00 6.42 -6.90
N LEU A 2 -0.34 6.41 -6.92
CA LEU A 2 -1.17 7.60 -6.71
C LEU A 2 -1.67 7.58 -5.26
N PHE A 3 -1.52 8.69 -4.54
CA PHE A 3 -2.04 8.85 -3.18
C PHE A 3 -3.12 9.93 -3.20
N SER A 4 -4.36 9.57 -2.86
CA SER A 4 -5.45 10.51 -2.62
C SER A 4 -5.77 10.54 -1.13
N GLY A 5 -5.78 11.73 -0.53
CA GLY A 5 -6.05 11.94 0.90
C GLY A 5 -7.49 12.40 1.16
N PRO A 6 -8.16 11.92 2.22
CA PRO A 6 -9.51 12.32 2.59
C PRO A 6 -9.53 13.59 3.44
N SER A 7 -10.67 14.26 3.39
CA SER A 7 -11.03 15.45 4.17
C SER A 7 -11.15 15.23 5.70
N GLN A 8 -10.93 14.01 6.18
CA GLN A 8 -10.92 13.66 7.61
C GLN A 8 -9.55 13.15 8.04
N LYS A 9 -8.96 13.81 9.05
CA LYS A 9 -7.61 13.62 9.57
C LYS A 9 -7.19 12.13 9.63
N GLY A 10 -6.18 11.76 8.83
CA GLY A 10 -5.43 10.51 8.96
C GLY A 10 -5.93 9.29 8.17
N ARG A 11 -7.21 9.26 7.76
CA ARG A 11 -7.71 8.18 6.89
C ARG A 11 -7.09 8.32 5.50
N GLY A 12 -7.13 7.28 4.68
CA GLY A 12 -6.72 7.32 3.28
C GLY A 12 -6.86 5.95 2.61
N ALA A 13 -6.49 5.90 1.34
CA ALA A 13 -6.52 4.66 0.58
C ALA A 13 -5.17 4.43 -0.09
N ILE A 14 -4.73 3.17 -0.08
CA ILE A 14 -3.54 2.72 -0.81
C ILE A 14 -4.00 1.73 -1.86
N LEU A 15 -3.63 1.99 -3.11
CA LEU A 15 -3.90 1.11 -4.23
C LEU A 15 -2.60 0.40 -4.64
N PHE A 16 -2.56 -0.91 -4.42
CA PHE A 16 -1.47 -1.77 -4.89
C PHE A 16 -1.79 -2.25 -6.30
N GLN A 17 -0.81 -2.12 -7.20
CA GLN A 17 -0.93 -2.47 -8.62
C GLN A 17 0.35 -3.18 -9.04
N GLY A 18 0.22 -4.27 -9.79
CA GLY A 18 1.36 -5.05 -10.24
C GLY A 18 0.97 -6.06 -11.31
N THR A 19 1.98 -6.55 -12.02
CA THR A 19 1.80 -7.60 -13.04
C THR A 19 1.50 -8.97 -12.43
N GLY A 20 1.84 -9.19 -11.16
CA GLY A 20 1.52 -10.41 -10.40
C GLY A 20 0.11 -10.43 -9.80
N MET A 21 -0.71 -9.40 -10.01
CA MET A 21 -2.06 -9.33 -9.47
C MET A 21 -3.02 -10.23 -10.25
N PRO A 22 -3.87 -11.04 -9.58
CA PRO A 22 -4.82 -11.92 -10.26
C PRO A 22 -5.90 -11.11 -10.99
N ALA A 23 -6.25 -11.46 -12.23
CA ALA A 23 -7.32 -10.75 -12.93
C ALA A 23 -8.67 -10.86 -12.18
N THR A 24 -9.47 -9.80 -12.22
CA THR A 24 -10.82 -9.81 -11.68
C THR A 24 -11.73 -8.87 -12.47
N THR A 25 -12.99 -9.26 -12.62
CA THR A 25 -14.05 -8.46 -13.27
C THR A 25 -15.01 -7.86 -12.25
N GLU A 26 -14.92 -8.27 -10.99
CA GLU A 26 -15.83 -7.88 -9.91
C GLU A 26 -15.05 -7.30 -8.73
N ILE A 27 -15.72 -6.46 -7.95
CA ILE A 27 -15.19 -5.97 -6.69
C ILE A 27 -15.49 -7.03 -5.63
N ARG A 28 -14.46 -7.49 -4.92
CA ARG A 28 -14.61 -8.43 -3.81
C ARG A 28 -13.73 -8.07 -2.63
N GLU A 29 -14.27 -8.25 -1.43
CA GLU A 29 -13.51 -8.12 -0.20
C GLU A 29 -12.55 -9.31 -0.07
N ILE A 30 -11.32 -9.00 0.34
CA ILE A 30 -10.23 -9.96 0.52
C ILE A 30 -9.43 -9.59 1.76
N GLN A 31 -8.66 -10.54 2.27
CA GLN A 31 -7.77 -10.31 3.40
C GLN A 31 -6.32 -10.71 3.05
N PRO A 32 -5.61 -9.87 2.28
CA PRO A 32 -4.20 -10.12 2.01
C PRO A 32 -3.35 -9.88 3.26
N THR A 33 -2.15 -10.45 3.25
CA THR A 33 -1.13 -10.25 4.27
C THR A 33 -0.11 -9.24 3.78
N LEU A 34 0.07 -8.15 4.53
CA LEU A 34 1.08 -7.13 4.30
C LEU A 34 2.29 -7.39 5.20
N THR A 35 3.47 -7.45 4.61
CA THR A 35 4.72 -7.66 5.35
C THR A 35 5.69 -6.55 4.99
N PHE A 36 6.12 -5.79 6.01
CA PHE A 36 7.29 -4.93 5.90
C PHE A 36 8.53 -5.74 6.26
N LYS A 37 9.64 -5.53 5.57
CA LYS A 37 10.86 -6.29 5.81
C LYS A 37 11.35 -6.11 7.26
N GLY A 38 11.56 -7.22 7.97
CA GLY A 38 11.92 -7.19 9.39
C GLY A 38 10.75 -6.95 10.35
N ALA A 39 9.52 -6.80 9.86
CA ALA A 39 8.30 -6.78 10.67
C ALA A 39 7.56 -8.12 10.60
N LYS A 40 6.65 -8.34 11.56
CA LYS A 40 5.72 -9.46 11.50
C LYS A 40 4.70 -9.21 10.38
N PRO A 41 4.30 -10.24 9.63
CA PRO A 41 3.19 -10.15 8.67
C PRO A 41 1.90 -9.72 9.36
N VAL A 42 1.13 -8.83 8.74
CA VAL A 42 -0.13 -8.31 9.27
C VAL A 42 -1.25 -8.55 8.24
N PRO A 43 -2.34 -9.26 8.61
CA PRO A 43 -3.51 -9.35 7.74
C PRO A 43 -4.19 -7.97 7.67
N ILE A 44 -4.60 -7.58 6.47
CA ILE A 44 -5.29 -6.30 6.24
C ILE A 44 -6.59 -6.53 5.49
N ASN A 45 -7.62 -5.78 5.83
CA ASN A 45 -8.86 -5.78 5.06
C ASN A 45 -8.67 -4.95 3.79
N ALA A 46 -9.00 -5.53 2.64
CA ALA A 46 -8.82 -4.89 1.35
C ALA A 46 -9.94 -5.27 0.37
N ALA A 47 -10.04 -4.55 -0.73
CA ALA A 47 -10.89 -4.91 -1.85
C ALA A 47 -10.02 -5.20 -3.09
N LEU A 48 -10.26 -6.34 -3.74
CA LEU A 48 -9.76 -6.60 -5.07
C LEU A 48 -10.71 -5.90 -6.05
N ILE A 49 -10.18 -5.00 -6.87
CA ILE A 49 -10.95 -4.21 -7.82
C ILE A 49 -10.43 -4.42 -9.25
N PRO A 50 -11.30 -4.36 -10.28
CA PRO A 50 -10.85 -4.30 -11.67
C PRO A 50 -9.94 -3.09 -11.89
N TYR A 51 -8.76 -3.28 -12.48
CA TYR A 51 -7.82 -2.18 -12.78
C TYR A 51 -7.01 -2.44 -14.05
N GLY A 52 -7.49 -1.92 -15.17
CA GLY A 52 -6.86 -2.13 -16.48
C GLY A 52 -6.94 -3.61 -16.91
N LYS A 53 -5.82 -4.18 -17.37
CA LYS A 53 -5.73 -5.61 -17.75
C LYS A 53 -5.59 -6.55 -16.55
N ASN A 54 -5.28 -6.02 -15.37
CA ASN A 54 -5.10 -6.78 -14.13
C ASN A 54 -6.12 -6.30 -13.08
N SER A 55 -5.93 -6.71 -11.83
CA SER A 55 -6.63 -6.12 -10.69
C SER A 55 -5.74 -5.15 -9.92
N GLY A 56 -6.39 -4.31 -9.12
CA GLY A 56 -5.76 -3.57 -8.04
C GLY A 56 -6.24 -4.08 -6.69
N ILE A 57 -5.40 -3.97 -5.67
CA ILE A 57 -5.81 -4.19 -4.28
C ILE A 57 -5.92 -2.84 -3.60
N LEU A 58 -7.14 -2.45 -3.24
CA LEU A 58 -7.44 -1.20 -2.55
C LEU A 58 -7.53 -1.45 -1.05
N VAL A 59 -6.73 -0.73 -0.29
CA VAL A 59 -6.68 -0.82 1.18
C VAL A 59 -7.13 0.51 1.75
N LEU A 60 -8.22 0.52 2.50
CA LEU A 60 -8.58 1.67 3.33
C LEU A 60 -7.75 1.61 4.61
N THR A 61 -6.99 2.66 4.90
CA THR A 61 -6.03 2.63 6.01
C THR A 61 -5.95 3.97 6.72
N ASP A 62 -5.54 3.92 7.99
CA ASP A 62 -4.94 5.08 8.64
C ASP A 62 -3.52 5.22 8.07
N MET A 63 -3.33 6.22 7.21
CA MET A 63 -2.04 6.45 6.57
C MET A 63 -0.96 6.76 7.61
N VAL A 64 -1.31 7.37 8.75
CA VAL A 64 -0.35 7.68 9.82
C VAL A 64 0.10 6.39 10.51
N GLY A 65 -0.84 5.49 10.81
CA GLY A 65 -0.56 4.17 11.37
C GLY A 65 0.28 3.30 10.44
N MET A 66 -0.05 3.24 9.16
CA MET A 66 0.69 2.45 8.16
C MET A 66 2.13 2.96 8.00
N MET A 67 2.31 4.28 7.97
CA MET A 67 3.64 4.91 7.89
C MET A 67 4.54 4.65 9.10
N ARG A 68 3.98 4.39 10.30
CA ARG A 68 4.79 4.00 11.47
C ARG A 68 5.43 2.63 11.31
N HIS A 69 4.79 1.74 10.55
CA HIS A 69 5.30 0.39 10.27
C HIS A 69 6.32 0.38 9.12
N ALA A 70 6.25 1.36 8.22
CA ALA A 70 7.18 1.52 7.09
C ALA A 70 8.63 1.88 7.48
N ASN A 71 8.92 2.06 8.78
CA ASN A 71 10.29 2.23 9.28
C ASN A 71 11.07 0.90 9.34
N ALA A 72 10.38 -0.25 9.27
CA ALA A 72 11.00 -1.57 9.25
C ALA A 72 11.42 -1.90 7.82
N GLU A 73 12.64 -1.49 7.48
CA GLU A 73 13.39 -1.75 6.24
C GLU A 73 12.68 -1.50 4.90
N ASN A 74 13.46 -1.16 3.89
CA ASN A 74 12.97 -0.53 2.66
C ASN A 74 12.24 -1.47 1.67
N GLU A 75 11.50 -2.48 2.13
CA GLU A 75 10.72 -3.37 1.27
C GLU A 75 9.36 -3.71 1.88
N VAL A 76 8.34 -3.68 1.04
CA VAL A 76 6.99 -4.10 1.37
C VAL A 76 6.54 -5.19 0.40
N THR A 77 5.95 -6.23 0.96
CA THR A 77 5.42 -7.38 0.23
C THR A 77 3.96 -7.58 0.58
N LEU A 78 3.14 -7.87 -0.44
CA LEU A 78 1.74 -8.23 -0.29
C LEU A 78 1.54 -9.66 -0.77
N GLN A 79 0.93 -10.47 0.09
CA GLN A 79 0.55 -11.85 -0.22
C GLN A 79 -0.97 -12.00 -0.21
N LEU A 80 -1.49 -12.70 -1.21
CA LEU A 80 -2.89 -13.09 -1.31
C LEU A 80 -2.94 -14.61 -1.49
N ASP A 81 -3.73 -15.30 -0.67
CA ASP A 81 -3.84 -16.76 -0.66
C ASP A 81 -2.48 -17.48 -0.57
N GLY A 82 -1.57 -16.94 0.24
CA GLY A 82 -0.22 -17.45 0.44
C GLY A 82 0.76 -17.19 -0.73
N LYS A 83 0.31 -16.51 -1.80
CA LYS A 83 1.14 -16.16 -2.96
C LYS A 83 1.52 -14.69 -2.92
N GLU A 84 2.78 -14.39 -3.20
CA GLU A 84 3.23 -13.02 -3.40
C GLU A 84 2.62 -12.45 -4.69
N VAL A 85 1.88 -11.35 -4.55
CA VAL A 85 1.23 -10.66 -5.68
C VAL A 85 1.81 -9.26 -5.91
N PHE A 86 2.57 -8.74 -4.94
CA PHE A 86 3.24 -7.45 -5.03
C PHE A 86 4.47 -7.40 -4.14
N ARG A 87 5.53 -6.77 -4.64
CA ARG A 87 6.73 -6.41 -3.89
C ARG A 87 7.24 -5.06 -4.38
N ALA A 88 7.62 -4.19 -3.46
CA ALA A 88 8.22 -2.91 -3.81
C ALA A 88 9.25 -2.47 -2.79
N SER A 89 10.31 -1.81 -3.27
CA SER A 89 11.20 -1.08 -2.36
C SER A 89 10.57 0.25 -1.96
N MET A 90 10.56 0.52 -0.66
CA MET A 90 10.12 1.80 -0.09
C MET A 90 11.21 2.88 -0.09
N THR A 91 12.44 2.56 -0.54
CA THR A 91 13.57 3.51 -0.54
C THR A 91 13.24 4.81 -1.29
N GLY A 92 12.72 4.67 -2.52
CA GLY A 92 12.33 5.83 -3.34
C GLY A 92 11.18 6.62 -2.73
N PHE A 93 10.20 5.93 -2.15
CA PHE A 93 9.08 6.55 -1.46
C PHE A 93 9.53 7.36 -0.24
N MET A 94 10.44 6.83 0.58
CA MET A 94 10.97 7.54 1.76
C MET A 94 11.78 8.78 1.37
N LYS A 95 12.53 8.72 0.26
CA LYS A 95 13.20 9.89 -0.31
C LYS A 95 12.19 10.94 -0.78
N ALA A 96 11.18 10.55 -1.56
CA ALA A 96 10.14 11.45 -2.05
C ALA A 96 9.36 12.12 -0.91
N ARG A 97 8.95 11.34 0.10
CA ARG A 97 8.31 11.85 1.32
C ARG A 97 9.20 12.87 2.04
N SER A 98 10.48 12.57 2.21
CA SER A 98 11.41 13.47 2.89
C SER A 98 11.59 14.79 2.13
N ALA A 99 11.66 14.74 0.80
CA ALA A 99 11.70 15.95 -0.03
C ALA A 99 10.41 16.77 0.12
N MET A 100 9.25 16.13 0.03
CA MET A 100 7.95 16.79 0.18
C MET A 100 7.81 17.47 1.56
N LEU A 101 8.16 16.77 2.64
CA LEU A 101 8.12 17.34 4.00
C LEU A 101 9.10 18.50 4.18
N LYS A 102 10.24 18.50 3.48
CA LYS A 102 11.15 19.65 3.46
C LYS A 102 10.53 20.84 2.75
N CYS A 103 9.89 20.64 1.60
CA CYS A 103 9.19 21.71 0.88
C CYS A 103 8.06 22.32 1.72
N MET A 104 7.26 21.49 2.42
CA MET A 104 6.16 21.96 3.27
C MET A 104 6.59 22.70 4.54
N LYS A 105 7.85 22.54 4.97
CA LYS A 105 8.43 23.24 6.14
C LYS A 105 9.19 24.50 5.75
N ALA A 106 9.37 24.74 4.46
CA ALA A 106 10.06 25.92 3.94
C ALA A 106 9.11 27.11 3.72
N GLU A 107 7.85 27.00 4.16
CA GLU A 107 6.84 28.07 4.27
C GLU A 107 6.74 28.58 5.70
#